data_AF-A0A924YTR9-F1
#
_entry.id   AF-A0A924YTR9-F1
#
_cell.length_a   1.000
_cell.length_b   1.000
_cell.length_c   1.000
_cell.angle_alpha   90.00
_cell.angle_beta   90.00
_cell.angle_gamma   90.00
#
_symmetry.space_group_name_H-M   'P 1'
#
loop_
_entity.id
_entity.type
_entity.pdbx_description
1 polymer ?
#
loop_
_entity_poly.entity_id
_entity_poly.type
_entity_poly.pdbx_seq_one_letter_code
_entity_poly.pdbx_strand_id
1 'polypeptide(L)'
;MHSEATALETLKFLRNNYLELIEKVDLESMSAETFDFHVKQNSPVRPFRIAAWLARQGQLISIWSLWEYYARSLCQSLPNKETKASNESTVAWVGRSLTANKIAFRDQAWFENANSLRNLIAHNGTRADSPKSNTLLAKARAAFPEIEAWQDGYICLEHEHVAELHWRVEEFIRTSR
;
A
#
# COMPACT_ATOMS: atom_id res chain seq x y z
N MET A 1 20.00 -8.68 5.33
CA MET A 1 18.93 -8.81 6.33
C MET A 1 18.42 -7.40 6.62
N HIS A 2 17.15 -7.09 6.37
CA HIS A 2 16.64 -5.74 6.61
C HIS A 2 16.49 -5.53 8.12
N SER A 3 17.29 -4.64 8.69
CA SER A 3 17.07 -4.14 10.05
C SER A 3 15.94 -3.11 10.04
N GLU A 4 15.37 -2.83 11.21
CA GLU A 4 14.38 -1.75 11.37
C GLU A 4 14.88 -0.43 10.76
N ALA A 5 16.13 -0.04 11.05
CA ALA A 5 16.71 1.20 10.55
C ALA A 5 16.71 1.25 9.02
N THR A 6 17.16 0.18 8.35
CA THR A 6 17.15 0.12 6.88
C THR A 6 15.74 0.11 6.30
N ALA A 7 14.77 -0.50 6.99
CA ALA A 7 13.39 -0.54 6.54
C ALA A 7 12.72 0.84 6.65
N LEU A 8 12.92 1.56 7.76
CA LEU A 8 12.43 2.93 7.94
C LEU A 8 13.07 3.91 6.96
N GLU A 9 14.38 3.78 6.72
CA GLU A 9 15.07 4.58 5.70
C GLU A 9 14.50 4.32 4.31
N THR A 10 14.31 3.04 3.94
CA THR A 10 13.70 2.68 2.65
C THR A 10 12.28 3.22 2.53
N LEU A 11 11.46 3.13 3.58
CA LEU A 11 10.10 3.67 3.60
C LEU A 11 10.09 5.19 3.39
N LYS A 12 11.02 5.91 4.03
CA LYS A 12 11.21 7.36 3.83
C LYS A 12 11.60 7.70 2.39
N PHE A 13 12.53 6.94 1.80
CA PHE A 13 12.89 7.12 0.38
C PHE A 13 11.69 6.90 -0.55
N LEU A 14 10.91 5.84 -0.32
CA LEU A 14 9.69 5.60 -1.08
C LEU A 14 8.72 6.78 -0.95
N ARG A 15 8.52 7.33 0.26
CA ARG A 15 7.62 8.47 0.46
C ARG A 15 8.10 9.71 -0.29
N ASN A 16 9.38 10.07 -0.16
CA ASN A 16 9.93 11.26 -0.80
C ASN A 16 9.82 11.17 -2.33
N ASN A 17 10.17 10.03 -2.92
CA ASN A 17 10.04 9.81 -4.36
C ASN A 17 8.58 9.93 -4.84
N TYR A 18 7.63 9.42 -4.06
CA TYR A 18 6.21 9.55 -4.37
C TYR A 18 5.74 11.01 -4.31
N LEU A 19 6.14 11.77 -3.28
CA LEU A 19 5.81 13.18 -3.14
C LEU A 19 6.35 14.01 -4.32
N GLU A 20 7.61 13.82 -4.69
CA GLU A 20 8.21 14.50 -5.85
C GLU A 20 7.53 14.13 -7.18
N LEU A 21 7.01 12.91 -7.29
CA LEU A 21 6.29 12.46 -8.48
C LEU A 21 4.90 13.13 -8.56
N ILE A 22 4.12 13.09 -7.48
CA ILE A 22 2.75 13.65 -7.50
C ILE A 22 2.74 15.16 -7.72
N GLU A 23 3.75 15.90 -7.25
CA GLU A 23 3.91 17.33 -7.57
C GLU A 23 4.01 17.62 -9.07
N LYS A 24 4.36 16.62 -9.89
CA LYS A 24 4.50 16.75 -11.36
C LYS A 24 3.35 16.15 -12.14
N VAL A 25 2.57 15.26 -11.55
CA VAL A 25 1.56 14.48 -12.29
C VAL A 25 0.15 14.57 -11.72
N ASP A 26 0.02 14.97 -10.46
CA ASP A 26 -1.26 15.08 -9.76
C ASP A 26 -1.68 16.55 -9.68
N LEU A 27 -2.79 16.87 -10.36
CA LEU A 27 -3.27 18.26 -10.47
C LEU A 27 -3.58 18.88 -9.10
N GLU A 28 -3.92 18.07 -8.11
CA GLU A 28 -4.24 18.53 -6.75
C GLU A 28 -2.99 18.77 -5.90
N SER A 29 -1.85 18.16 -6.28
CA SER A 29 -0.57 18.30 -5.58
C SER A 29 0.43 19.18 -6.32
N MET A 30 0.13 19.58 -7.55
CA MET A 30 0.98 20.48 -8.34
C MET A 30 1.11 21.85 -7.67
N SER A 31 2.29 22.46 -7.83
CA SER A 31 2.47 23.87 -7.51
C SER A 31 1.58 24.74 -8.42
N ALA A 32 1.16 25.91 -7.92
CA ALA A 32 0.36 26.87 -8.69
C ALA A 32 1.06 27.27 -10.01
N GLU A 33 2.38 27.44 -9.98
CA GLU A 33 3.17 27.78 -11.18
C GLU A 33 3.12 26.66 -12.24
N THR A 34 3.28 25.41 -11.81
CA THR A 34 3.21 24.24 -12.70
C THR A 34 1.80 24.07 -13.28
N PHE A 35 0.78 24.25 -12.45
CA PHE A 35 -0.62 24.17 -12.88
C PHE A 35 -0.92 25.26 -13.93
N ASP A 36 -0.57 26.52 -13.65
CA ASP A 36 -0.78 27.64 -14.57
C ASP A 36 -0.05 27.45 -15.90
N PHE A 37 1.16 26.87 -15.87
CA PHE A 37 1.87 26.49 -17.09
C PHE A 37 1.05 25.53 -17.95
N HIS A 38 0.50 24.46 -17.36
CA HIS A 38 -0.31 23.49 -18.09
C HIS A 38 -1.62 24.08 -18.62
N VAL A 39 -2.27 24.98 -17.87
CA VAL A 39 -3.44 25.73 -18.32
C VAL A 39 -3.11 26.59 -19.53
N LYS A 40 -1.99 27.35 -19.49
CA LYS A 40 -1.54 28.19 -20.63
C LYS A 40 -1.23 27.37 -21.88
N GLN A 41 -0.68 26.17 -21.71
CA GLN A 41 -0.40 25.24 -22.81
C GLN A 41 -1.63 24.46 -23.29
N ASN A 42 -2.82 24.68 -22.70
CA ASN A 42 -4.03 23.91 -22.96
C ASN A 42 -3.79 22.39 -22.87
N SER A 43 -3.02 21.98 -21.85
CA SER A 43 -2.63 20.57 -21.68
C SER A 43 -3.86 19.72 -21.34
N PRO A 44 -4.03 18.53 -21.95
CA PRO A 44 -5.14 17.65 -21.63
C PRO A 44 -5.04 17.11 -20.19
N VAL A 45 -6.16 17.10 -19.47
CA VAL A 45 -6.24 16.64 -18.06
C VAL A 45 -6.07 15.12 -17.91
N ARG A 46 -6.54 14.34 -18.89
CA ARG A 46 -6.63 12.88 -18.78
C ARG A 46 -5.27 12.19 -18.53
N PRO A 47 -4.18 12.54 -19.23
CA PRO A 47 -2.85 11.98 -18.95
C PRO A 47 -2.40 12.18 -17.49
N PHE A 48 -2.63 13.35 -16.90
CA PHE A 48 -2.28 13.62 -15.50
C PHE A 48 -3.03 12.71 -14.53
N ARG A 49 -4.36 12.59 -14.71
CA ARG A 49 -5.18 11.69 -13.88
C ARG A 49 -4.71 10.24 -13.94
N ILE A 50 -4.39 9.75 -15.14
CA ILE A 50 -3.86 8.39 -15.33
C ILE A 50 -2.50 8.24 -14.67
N ALA A 51 -1.60 9.20 -14.85
CA ALA A 51 -0.26 9.19 -14.26
C ALA A 51 -0.31 9.21 -12.73
N ALA A 52 -1.13 10.06 -12.12
CA ALA A 52 -1.35 10.11 -10.68
C ALA A 52 -1.93 8.78 -10.14
N TRP A 53 -2.91 8.21 -10.84
CA TRP A 53 -3.50 6.92 -10.48
C TRP A 53 -2.48 5.76 -10.55
N LEU A 54 -1.59 5.75 -11.55
CA LEU A 54 -0.50 4.78 -11.65
C LEU A 54 0.57 4.99 -10.58
N ALA A 55 0.91 6.25 -10.26
CA ALA A 55 1.85 6.59 -9.20
C ALA A 55 1.40 6.03 -7.84
N ARG A 56 0.11 6.20 -7.51
CA ARG A 56 -0.49 5.68 -6.27
C ARG A 56 -0.44 4.15 -6.20
N GLN A 57 -0.75 3.45 -7.28
CA GLN A 57 -0.64 1.98 -7.35
C GLN A 57 0.80 1.51 -7.14
N GLY A 58 1.75 2.10 -7.87
CA GLY A 58 3.17 1.77 -7.76
C GLY A 58 3.69 1.97 -6.34
N GLN A 59 3.25 3.05 -5.69
CA GLN A 59 3.63 3.35 -4.32
C GLN A 59 3.02 2.36 -3.32
N LEU A 60 1.73 2.04 -3.42
CA LEU A 60 1.08 1.04 -2.55
C LEU A 60 1.78 -0.32 -2.65
N ILE A 61 2.10 -0.78 -3.86
CA ILE A 61 2.81 -2.04 -4.07
C ILE A 61 4.23 -1.98 -3.48
N SER A 62 4.95 -0.88 -3.68
CA SER A 62 6.32 -0.73 -3.18
C SER A 62 6.37 -0.75 -1.64
N ILE A 63 5.47 -0.02 -0.98
CA ILE A 63 5.35 -0.02 0.48
C ILE A 63 4.95 -1.41 0.99
N TRP A 64 3.99 -2.07 0.34
CA TRP A 64 3.56 -3.42 0.73
C TRP A 64 4.70 -4.44 0.61
N SER A 65 5.47 -4.40 -0.48
CA SER A 65 6.61 -5.29 -0.69
C SER A 65 7.70 -5.07 0.36
N LEU A 66 7.96 -3.83 0.76
CA LEU A 66 8.86 -3.53 1.87
C LEU A 66 8.38 -4.17 3.18
N TRP A 67 7.09 -3.99 3.51
CA TRP A 67 6.49 -4.61 4.69
C TRP A 67 6.61 -6.14 4.65
N GLU A 68 6.25 -6.79 3.54
CA GLU A 68 6.33 -8.25 3.42
C GLU A 68 7.76 -8.78 3.62
N TYR A 69 8.74 -8.08 3.04
CA TYR A 69 10.14 -8.49 3.15
C TYR A 69 10.65 -8.28 4.59
N TYR A 70 10.39 -7.12 5.18
CA TYR A 70 10.78 -6.84 6.56
C TYR A 70 10.14 -7.83 7.54
N ALA A 71 8.83 -8.06 7.43
CA ALA A 71 8.10 -8.99 8.29
C ALA A 71 8.64 -10.42 8.17
N ARG A 72 8.99 -10.87 6.96
CA ARG A 72 9.65 -12.18 6.78
C ARG A 72 11.00 -12.24 7.48
N SER A 73 11.83 -11.22 7.31
CA SER A 73 13.14 -11.13 7.95
C SER A 73 13.02 -11.15 9.47
N LEU A 74 12.04 -10.41 10.02
CA LEU A 74 11.72 -10.41 11.44
C LEU A 74 11.33 -11.81 11.91
N CYS A 75 10.30 -12.43 11.32
CA CYS A 75 9.81 -13.75 11.72
C CYS A 75 10.88 -14.84 11.63
N GLN A 76 11.78 -14.78 10.64
CA GLN A 76 12.90 -15.73 10.52
C GLN A 76 13.96 -15.57 11.61
N SER A 77 14.07 -14.38 12.21
CA SER A 77 15.02 -14.09 13.30
C SER A 77 14.48 -14.46 14.68
N LEU A 78 13.18 -14.76 14.80
CA LEU A 78 12.56 -15.09 16.07
C LEU A 78 12.95 -16.51 16.56
N PRO A 79 12.94 -16.74 17.90
CA PRO A 79 13.25 -18.06 18.47
C PRO A 79 12.32 -19.17 17.99
N ASN A 80 11.00 -18.94 18.01
CA ASN A 80 10.01 -19.92 17.57
C ASN A 80 9.73 -19.73 16.08
N LYS A 81 10.18 -20.70 15.27
CA LYS A 81 10.12 -20.63 13.81
C LYS A 81 8.87 -21.31 13.28
N GLU A 82 7.94 -20.50 12.78
CA GLU A 82 6.76 -20.97 12.06
C GLU A 82 7.03 -21.11 10.57
N THR A 83 6.56 -22.20 9.97
CA THR A 83 6.60 -22.39 8.52
C THR A 83 5.31 -21.86 7.90
N LYS A 84 5.43 -21.08 6.82
CA LYS A 84 4.29 -20.58 6.05
C LYS A 84 3.66 -21.71 5.23
N ALA A 85 2.35 -21.92 5.37
CA ALA A 85 1.64 -22.89 4.52
C ALA A 85 1.45 -22.34 3.08
N SER A 86 1.32 -23.23 2.10
CA SER A 86 1.28 -22.87 0.67
C SER A 86 0.14 -21.90 0.30
N ASN A 87 -1.02 -22.04 0.95
CA ASN A 87 -2.21 -21.23 0.69
C ASN A 87 -2.43 -20.13 1.74
N GLU A 88 -1.47 -19.92 2.64
CA GLU A 88 -1.56 -18.93 3.71
C GLU A 88 -1.16 -17.54 3.19
N SER A 89 -1.88 -16.49 3.61
CA SER A 89 -1.46 -15.12 3.32
C SER A 89 -0.18 -14.78 4.09
N THR A 90 0.63 -13.85 3.59
CA THR A 90 1.82 -13.39 4.35
C THR A 90 1.40 -12.80 5.69
N VAL A 91 0.29 -12.06 5.75
CA VAL A 91 -0.24 -11.45 6.98
C VAL A 91 -0.58 -12.50 8.04
N ALA A 92 -1.32 -13.55 7.65
CA ALA A 92 -1.73 -14.62 8.58
C ALA A 92 -0.52 -15.35 9.16
N TRP A 93 0.46 -15.69 8.31
CA TRP A 93 1.69 -16.33 8.75
C TRP A 93 2.51 -15.44 9.70
N VAL A 94 2.63 -14.14 9.40
CA VAL A 94 3.29 -13.17 10.29
C VAL A 94 2.57 -13.10 11.64
N GLY A 95 1.23 -13.02 11.65
CA GLY A 95 0.44 -13.02 12.88
C GLY A 95 0.65 -14.26 13.74
N ARG A 96 0.67 -15.47 13.13
CA ARG A 96 1.00 -16.70 13.85
C ARG A 96 2.43 -16.69 14.38
N SER A 97 3.39 -16.25 13.58
CA SER A 97 4.80 -16.17 13.95
C SER A 97 5.04 -15.23 15.14
N LEU A 98 4.41 -14.05 15.12
CA LEU A 98 4.50 -13.08 16.22
C LEU A 98 3.81 -13.62 17.49
N THR A 99 2.63 -14.22 17.34
CA THR A 99 1.89 -14.84 18.47
C THR A 99 2.69 -15.96 19.14
N ALA A 100 3.32 -16.84 18.36
CA ALA A 100 4.18 -17.92 18.88
C ALA A 100 5.38 -17.39 19.70
N ASN A 101 5.79 -16.14 19.46
CA ASN A 101 6.87 -15.47 20.18
C ASN A 101 6.36 -14.43 21.20
N LYS A 102 5.05 -14.41 21.49
CA LYS A 102 4.40 -13.48 22.43
C LYS A 102 4.56 -12.00 22.04
N ILE A 103 4.73 -11.72 20.75
CA ILE A 103 4.78 -10.36 20.19
C ILE A 103 3.39 -10.03 19.66
N ALA A 104 2.87 -8.86 20.03
CA ALA A 104 1.55 -8.42 19.59
C ALA A 104 1.59 -7.87 18.16
N PHE A 105 0.71 -8.36 17.28
CA PHE A 105 0.46 -7.74 15.98
C PHE A 105 -0.79 -6.85 16.06
N ARG A 106 -0.63 -5.63 16.57
CA ARG A 106 -1.74 -4.71 16.92
C ARG A 106 -2.77 -4.52 15.80
N ASP A 107 -2.29 -4.38 14.57
CA ASP A 107 -3.12 -4.07 13.41
C ASP A 107 -3.31 -5.24 12.44
N GLN A 108 -3.22 -6.48 12.92
CA GLN A 108 -3.32 -7.65 12.03
C GLN A 108 -4.57 -7.63 11.15
N ALA A 109 -5.74 -7.32 11.73
CA ALA A 109 -7.00 -7.24 10.99
C ALA A 109 -6.98 -6.16 9.91
N TRP A 110 -6.32 -5.02 10.17
CA TRP A 110 -6.14 -3.97 9.17
C TRP A 110 -5.28 -4.49 8.01
N PHE A 111 -4.14 -5.13 8.30
CA PHE A 111 -3.27 -5.72 7.25
C PHE A 111 -3.97 -6.82 6.45
N GLU A 112 -4.81 -7.65 7.07
CA GLU A 112 -5.58 -8.68 6.36
C GLU A 112 -6.55 -8.06 5.33
N ASN A 113 -7.19 -6.96 5.71
CA ASN A 113 -8.09 -6.22 4.83
C ASN A 113 -7.32 -5.42 3.76
N ALA A 114 -6.23 -4.76 4.11
CA ALA A 114 -5.36 -4.04 3.18
C ALA A 114 -4.70 -4.96 2.14
N ASN A 115 -4.41 -6.22 2.51
CA ASN A 115 -3.95 -7.24 1.58
C ASN A 115 -4.98 -7.50 0.45
N SER A 116 -6.27 -7.25 0.68
CA SER A 116 -7.30 -7.35 -0.36
C SER A 116 -7.15 -6.24 -1.40
N LEU A 117 -6.84 -5.01 -1.00
CA LEU A 117 -6.50 -3.93 -1.93
C LEU A 117 -5.23 -4.25 -2.71
N ARG A 118 -4.17 -4.71 -2.03
CA ARG A 118 -2.94 -5.14 -2.70
C ARG A 118 -3.23 -6.22 -3.74
N ASN A 119 -4.11 -7.18 -3.44
CA ASN A 119 -4.46 -8.24 -4.39
C ASN A 119 -5.28 -7.72 -5.58
N LEU A 120 -6.14 -6.72 -5.37
CA LEU A 120 -6.80 -6.03 -6.48
C LEU A 120 -5.79 -5.39 -7.43
N ILE A 121 -4.79 -4.71 -6.88
CA ILE A 121 -3.75 -4.05 -7.69
C ILE A 121 -2.90 -5.09 -8.42
N ALA A 122 -2.40 -6.10 -7.70
CA ALA A 122 -1.44 -7.06 -8.25
C ALA A 122 -2.04 -8.10 -9.20
N HIS A 123 -3.30 -8.53 -8.97
CA HIS A 123 -3.89 -9.70 -9.67
C HIS A 123 -5.13 -9.37 -10.50
N ASN A 124 -5.72 -8.19 -10.31
CA ASN A 124 -6.96 -7.80 -10.98
C ASN A 124 -6.81 -6.50 -11.78
N GLY A 125 -5.58 -6.04 -12.01
CA GLY A 125 -5.32 -4.80 -12.74
C GLY A 125 -6.02 -3.59 -12.10
N THR A 126 -6.22 -3.63 -10.78
CA THR A 126 -6.91 -2.58 -10.02
C THR A 126 -8.38 -2.42 -10.42
N ARG A 127 -9.06 -3.53 -10.81
CA ARG A 127 -10.48 -3.54 -11.18
C ARG A 127 -11.35 -4.38 -10.24
N ALA A 128 -12.53 -3.87 -9.93
CA ALA A 128 -13.62 -4.54 -9.22
C ALA A 128 -14.83 -4.78 -10.13
N ASP A 129 -14.65 -5.63 -11.14
CA ASP A 129 -15.65 -5.94 -12.18
C ASP A 129 -16.17 -7.39 -12.13
N SER A 130 -15.74 -8.19 -11.16
CA SER A 130 -16.15 -9.59 -10.98
C SER A 130 -16.63 -9.85 -9.55
N PRO A 131 -17.41 -10.92 -9.29
CA PRO A 131 -17.82 -11.27 -7.92
C PRO A 131 -16.62 -11.42 -6.96
N LYS A 132 -15.51 -11.97 -7.46
CA LYS A 132 -14.28 -12.15 -6.68
C LYS A 132 -13.62 -10.81 -6.35
N SER A 133 -13.43 -9.93 -7.33
CA SER A 133 -12.81 -8.62 -7.11
C SER A 133 -13.70 -7.67 -6.31
N ASN A 134 -15.02 -7.74 -6.46
CA ASN A 134 -15.97 -7.03 -5.60
C ASN A 134 -15.87 -7.47 -4.14
N THR A 135 -15.68 -8.77 -3.89
CA THR A 135 -15.43 -9.27 -2.53
C THR A 135 -14.13 -8.72 -1.95
N LEU A 136 -13.08 -8.59 -2.77
CA LEU A 136 -11.81 -7.98 -2.34
C LEU A 136 -11.98 -6.49 -2.03
N LEU A 137 -12.75 -5.76 -2.83
CA LEU A 137 -13.04 -4.34 -2.59
C LEU A 137 -13.83 -4.16 -1.28
N ALA A 138 -14.85 -4.99 -1.06
CA ALA A 138 -15.64 -4.97 0.16
C ALA A 138 -14.77 -5.22 1.41
N LYS A 139 -13.78 -6.12 1.33
CA LYS A 139 -12.82 -6.34 2.42
C LYS A 139 -11.85 -5.17 2.58
N ALA A 140 -11.34 -4.63 1.47
CA ALA A 140 -10.42 -3.49 1.49
C ALA A 140 -11.02 -2.28 2.23
N ARG A 141 -12.34 -2.07 2.15
CA ARG A 141 -13.04 -1.01 2.89
C ARG A 141 -12.89 -1.05 4.40
N ALA A 142 -12.63 -2.22 4.99
CA ALA A 142 -12.36 -2.30 6.43
C ALA A 142 -10.98 -1.72 6.82
N ALA A 143 -10.05 -1.62 5.87
CA ALA A 143 -8.76 -0.93 6.04
C ALA A 143 -8.78 0.50 5.49
N PHE A 144 -9.52 0.72 4.40
CA PHE A 144 -9.61 2.00 3.69
C PHE A 144 -11.09 2.36 3.49
N PRO A 145 -11.78 2.97 4.48
CA PRO A 145 -13.24 3.15 4.45
C PRO A 145 -13.78 3.88 3.22
N GLU A 146 -13.02 4.83 2.70
CA GLU A 146 -13.40 5.70 1.58
C GLU A 146 -13.02 5.12 0.22
N ILE A 147 -12.55 3.87 0.17
CA ILE A 147 -12.16 3.25 -1.10
C ILE A 147 -13.37 2.81 -1.93
N GLU A 148 -13.44 3.36 -3.14
CA GLU A 148 -14.51 3.13 -4.10
C GLU A 148 -13.98 2.66 -5.45
N ALA A 149 -14.89 2.30 -6.35
CA ALA A 149 -14.58 2.05 -7.76
C ALA A 149 -15.34 3.05 -8.63
N TRP A 150 -14.69 3.54 -9.68
CA TRP A 150 -15.35 4.35 -10.71
C TRP A 150 -16.35 3.51 -11.51
N GLN A 151 -17.17 4.18 -12.33
CA GLN A 151 -18.21 3.53 -13.14
C GLN A 151 -17.68 2.45 -14.10
N ASP A 152 -16.40 2.54 -14.51
CA ASP A 152 -15.73 1.57 -15.38
C ASP A 152 -15.05 0.40 -14.60
N GLY A 153 -15.23 0.39 -13.28
CA GLY A 153 -14.78 -0.65 -12.36
C GLY A 153 -13.36 -0.49 -11.84
N TYR A 154 -12.60 0.54 -12.24
CA TYR A 154 -11.27 0.78 -11.67
C TYR A 154 -11.38 1.35 -10.25
N ILE A 155 -10.51 0.89 -9.35
CA ILE A 155 -10.48 1.40 -7.97
C ILE A 155 -9.99 2.85 -7.95
N CYS A 156 -10.74 3.71 -7.27
CA CYS A 156 -10.35 5.08 -6.97
C CYS A 156 -9.28 5.05 -5.87
N LEU A 157 -8.05 5.40 -6.24
CA LEU A 157 -6.95 5.50 -5.31
C LEU A 157 -6.61 6.98 -5.12
N GLU A 158 -6.62 7.41 -3.86
CA GLU A 158 -6.35 8.77 -3.43
C GLU A 158 -5.06 8.81 -2.60
N HIS A 159 -4.62 10.02 -2.26
CA HIS A 159 -3.37 10.22 -1.52
C HIS A 159 -3.46 9.61 -0.12
N GLU A 160 -4.64 9.68 0.48
CA GLU A 160 -5.01 9.23 1.80
C GLU A 160 -4.80 7.72 1.94
N HIS A 161 -5.14 6.94 0.90
CA HIS A 161 -4.89 5.49 0.88
C HIS A 161 -3.39 5.17 0.94
N VAL A 162 -2.56 5.96 0.25
CA VAL A 162 -1.10 5.80 0.26
C VAL A 162 -0.53 6.22 1.61
N ALA A 163 -1.01 7.33 2.16
CA ALA A 163 -0.58 7.88 3.45
C ALA A 163 -0.92 6.92 4.61
N GLU A 164 -2.13 6.37 4.63
CA GLU A 164 -2.57 5.39 5.64
C GLU A 164 -1.69 4.13 5.58
N LEU A 165 -1.45 3.56 4.38
CA LEU A 165 -0.57 2.39 4.26
C LEU A 165 0.85 2.70 4.75
N HIS A 166 1.41 3.86 4.37
CA HIS A 166 2.72 4.27 4.84
C HIS A 166 2.78 4.31 6.37
N TRP A 167 1.79 4.96 7.00
CA TRP A 167 1.74 5.11 8.44
C TRP A 167 1.63 3.75 9.16
N ARG A 168 0.73 2.86 8.69
CA ARG A 168 0.57 1.50 9.25
C ARG A 168 1.83 0.65 9.13
N VAL A 169 2.53 0.73 8.00
CA VAL A 169 3.80 0.01 7.81
C VAL A 169 4.90 0.59 8.69
N GLU A 170 4.97 1.91 8.82
CA GLU A 170 5.91 2.56 9.74
C GLU A 170 5.67 2.12 11.19
N GLU A 171 4.42 2.15 11.66
CA GLU A 171 4.06 1.71 13.01
C GLU A 171 4.42 0.24 13.23
N PHE A 172 4.08 -0.64 12.29
CA PHE A 172 4.46 -2.05 12.35
C PHE A 172 5.98 -2.21 12.49
N ILE A 173 6.77 -1.50 11.67
CA ILE A 173 8.23 -1.60 11.71
C ILE A 173 8.78 -1.18 13.08
N ARG A 174 8.25 -0.09 13.66
CA ARG A 174 8.72 0.48 14.95
C ARG A 174 8.31 -0.33 16.17
N THR A 175 7.19 -1.06 16.11
CA THR A 175 6.58 -1.69 17.30
C THR A 175 6.78 -3.20 17.37
N SER A 176 7.26 -3.84 16.31
CA SER A 176 7.36 -5.32 16.23
C SER A 176 8.66 -5.89 16.80
N ARG A 177 9.12 -5.41 17.97
CA ARG A 177 10.31 -5.92 18.68
C ARG A 177 9.96 -6.66 19.95
#